data_AF-A0A7Y5KMS0-F1
#
_entry.id   AF-A0A7Y5KMS0-F1
#
_cell.length_a   1.000
_cell.length_b   1.000
_cell.length_c   1.000
_cell.angle_alpha   90.00
_cell.angle_beta   90.00
_cell.angle_gamma   90.00
#
_symmetry.space_group_name_H-M   'P 1'
#
loop_
_entity.id
_entity.type
_entity.pdbx_description
1 polymer ?
#
loop_
_entity_poly.entity_id
_entity_poly.type
_entity_poly.pdbx_seq_one_letter_code
_entity_poly.pdbx_strand_id
1 'polypeptide(L)'
;MAVRSPRRIFIAKALASTTVIFLTVLLLAVSSAVGGLAGIGNHPLVGLDGSVIEPAQAARSVLLAWLSVLAPTAAFAALGLLGSVVLGRSPMGLLVPALVASVMALAQLLPLPVAVRLALPTQGLVAWRGLFTDPPQTGPMLLGLGVSLLWAATATVTAYRLFLRRDFTDLSHDGSGRRALAAAAPLCGILAVSCLLVGVATPAKGTGIDRPKLEASVATSFAHLYRLQTVELHRTDVTESQLAATAACDKGGNRVEDDGPGADWRCVVSWHLPGASAVGTAIYQLDVTADGRYVADGDGPKEVNGSFTVRTPRGDAPNPLWQIDGLVDLLDPTPKG
;
A
#
# COMPACT_ATOMS: atom_id res chain seq x y z
N MET A 1 50.81 -7.05 -5.36
CA MET A 1 49.48 -6.38 -5.28
C MET A 1 48.45 -7.36 -5.81
N ALA A 2 47.61 -7.93 -4.94
CA ALA A 2 46.75 -9.07 -5.30
C ALA A 2 45.77 -8.73 -6.42
N VAL A 3 45.84 -9.47 -7.53
CA VAL A 3 44.84 -9.46 -8.61
C VAL A 3 43.52 -9.94 -8.02
N ARG A 4 42.69 -9.02 -7.54
CA ARG A 4 41.36 -9.35 -7.01
C ARG A 4 40.45 -9.66 -8.19
N SER A 5 39.87 -10.87 -8.22
CA SER A 5 38.94 -11.24 -9.29
C SER A 5 37.75 -10.27 -9.32
N PRO A 6 37.31 -9.80 -10.51
CA PRO A 6 36.17 -8.88 -10.65
C PRO A 6 34.92 -9.37 -9.92
N ARG A 7 34.69 -10.69 -9.92
CA ARG A 7 33.61 -11.34 -9.17
C ARG A 7 33.66 -11.05 -7.67
N ARG A 8 34.82 -11.13 -7.02
CA ARG A 8 34.96 -10.87 -5.58
C ARG A 8 34.70 -9.40 -5.26
N ILE A 9 35.13 -8.49 -6.13
CA ILE A 9 34.90 -7.04 -5.97
C ILE A 9 33.40 -6.74 -6.03
N PHE A 10 32.69 -7.30 -7.02
CA PHE A 10 31.24 -7.09 -7.16
C PHE A 10 30.48 -7.61 -5.94
N ILE A 11 30.75 -8.86 -5.54
CA ILE A 11 30.07 -9.49 -4.40
C ILE A 11 30.32 -8.70 -3.11
N ALA A 12 31.57 -8.31 -2.85
CA ALA A 12 31.91 -7.54 -1.66
C ALA A 12 31.17 -6.18 -1.63
N LYS A 13 31.09 -5.47 -2.75
CA LYS A 13 30.34 -4.20 -2.84
C LYS A 13 28.85 -4.40 -2.63
N ALA A 14 28.25 -5.38 -3.31
CA ALA A 14 26.83 -5.66 -3.21
C ALA A 14 26.45 -6.05 -1.76
N LEU A 15 27.22 -6.92 -1.12
CA LEU A 15 27.00 -7.30 0.28
C LEU A 15 27.16 -6.11 1.22
N ALA A 16 28.23 -5.32 1.07
CA ALA A 16 28.45 -4.15 1.91
C ALA A 16 27.30 -3.14 1.80
N SER A 17 26.85 -2.82 0.57
CA SER A 17 25.74 -1.88 0.37
C SER A 17 24.43 -2.40 0.94
N THR A 18 24.10 -3.68 0.69
CA THR A 18 22.85 -4.26 1.17
C THR A 18 22.81 -4.34 2.69
N THR A 19 23.92 -4.70 3.33
CA THR A 19 24.03 -4.73 4.79
C THR A 19 23.78 -3.34 5.38
N VAL A 20 24.41 -2.30 4.83
CA VAL A 20 24.20 -0.91 5.31
C VAL A 20 22.73 -0.52 5.16
N ILE A 21 22.11 -0.79 4.00
CA ILE A 21 20.71 -0.45 3.74
C ILE A 21 19.77 -1.17 4.72
N PHE A 22 19.96 -2.46 4.95
CA PHE A 22 19.11 -3.22 5.88
C PHE A 22 19.32 -2.82 7.33
N LEU A 23 20.54 -2.45 7.72
CA LEU A 23 20.78 -1.84 9.03
C LEU A 23 20.05 -0.52 9.18
N THR A 24 20.05 0.33 8.15
CA THR A 24 19.27 1.58 8.16
C THR A 24 17.77 1.31 8.28
N VAL A 25 17.22 0.35 7.54
CA VAL A 25 15.80 -0.04 7.66
C VAL A 25 15.49 -0.54 9.07
N LEU A 26 16.35 -1.37 9.66
CA LEU A 26 16.18 -1.85 11.03
C LEU A 26 16.17 -0.70 12.04
N LEU A 27 17.08 0.28 11.89
CA LEU A 27 17.11 1.46 12.76
C LEU A 27 15.84 2.31 12.61
N LEU A 28 15.33 2.47 11.39
CA LEU A 28 14.05 3.15 11.15
C LEU A 28 12.88 2.39 11.80
N ALA A 29 12.89 1.06 11.71
CA ALA A 29 11.86 0.21 12.32
C ALA A 29 11.85 0.35 13.84
N VAL A 30 13.02 0.27 14.47
CA VAL A 30 13.15 0.46 15.93
C VAL A 30 12.77 1.88 16.32
N SER A 31 13.26 2.90 15.60
CA SER A 31 12.99 4.30 15.91
C SER A 31 11.51 4.65 15.81
N SER A 32 10.82 4.17 14.77
CA SER A 32 9.39 4.41 14.60
C SER A 32 8.55 3.65 15.63
N ALA A 33 8.90 2.41 15.98
CA ALA A 33 8.22 1.65 17.01
C ALA A 33 8.36 2.29 18.40
N VAL A 34 9.58 2.71 18.76
CA VAL A 34 9.83 3.45 20.02
C VAL A 34 9.08 4.77 20.01
N GLY A 35 9.10 5.52 18.90
CA GLY A 35 8.37 6.77 18.75
C GLY A 35 6.85 6.60 18.88
N GLY A 36 6.29 5.57 18.25
CA GLY A 36 4.86 5.25 18.34
C GLY A 36 4.43 4.87 19.76
N LEU A 37 5.22 4.04 20.44
CA LEU A 37 4.98 3.67 21.84
C LEU A 37 5.15 4.85 22.79
N ALA A 38 6.11 5.76 22.53
CA ALA A 38 6.30 6.95 23.34
C ALA A 38 5.21 8.01 23.13
N GLY A 39 4.67 8.12 21.91
CA GLY A 39 3.66 9.11 21.56
C GLY A 39 2.21 8.68 21.85
N ILE A 40 1.85 7.46 21.48
CA ILE A 40 0.48 6.93 21.57
C ILE A 40 0.36 5.89 22.70
N GLY A 41 1.45 5.24 23.11
CA GLY A 41 1.40 4.18 24.12
C GLY A 41 0.90 2.85 23.57
N ASN A 42 0.38 2.01 24.47
CA ASN A 42 -0.11 0.67 24.17
C ASN A 42 -1.65 0.64 24.04
N HIS A 43 -2.24 1.69 23.46
CA HIS A 43 -3.68 1.77 23.25
C HIS A 43 -4.10 0.92 22.05
N PRO A 44 -5.33 0.35 22.06
CA PRO A 44 -5.89 -0.28 20.87
C PRO A 44 -5.90 0.70 19.69
N LEU A 45 -5.62 0.19 18.49
CA LEU A 45 -5.60 0.97 17.27
C LEU A 45 -6.89 0.72 16.48
N VAL A 46 -7.27 1.70 15.66
CA VAL A 46 -8.35 1.52 14.69
C VAL A 46 -7.75 1.06 13.36
N GLY A 47 -8.25 -0.05 12.83
CA GLY A 47 -7.86 -0.61 11.54
C GLY A 47 -8.36 0.22 10.35
N LEU A 48 -7.89 -0.13 9.15
CA LEU A 48 -8.32 0.47 7.88
C LEU A 48 -9.68 -0.05 7.37
N ASP A 49 -10.34 -0.85 8.19
CA ASP A 49 -11.72 -1.27 8.07
C ASP A 49 -12.54 -0.82 9.28
N GLY A 50 -11.99 0.08 10.11
CA GLY A 50 -12.63 0.56 11.34
C GLY A 50 -12.61 -0.41 12.53
N SER A 51 -12.09 -1.63 12.37
CA SER A 51 -12.02 -2.62 13.45
C SER A 51 -11.06 -2.18 14.56
N VAL A 52 -11.29 -2.63 15.81
CA VAL A 52 -10.38 -2.34 16.92
C VAL A 52 -9.31 -3.43 16.98
N ILE A 53 -8.06 -3.03 16.84
CA ILE A 53 -6.89 -3.91 16.86
C ILE A 53 -6.23 -3.85 18.24
N GLU A 54 -6.23 -5.00 18.91
CA GLU A 54 -5.57 -5.17 20.20
C GLU A 54 -4.06 -4.93 20.10
N PRO A 55 -3.39 -4.40 21.16
CA PRO A 55 -1.99 -3.97 21.05
C PRO A 55 -1.00 -5.08 20.65
N ALA A 56 -1.24 -6.32 21.08
CA ALA A 56 -0.40 -7.46 20.68
C ALA A 56 -0.53 -7.79 19.18
N GLN A 57 -1.74 -7.69 18.63
CA GLN A 57 -2.00 -7.87 17.21
C GLN A 57 -1.45 -6.70 16.39
N ALA A 58 -1.57 -5.48 16.90
CA ALA A 58 -0.95 -4.30 16.30
C ALA A 58 0.57 -4.45 16.22
N ALA A 59 1.22 -4.86 17.30
CA ALA A 59 2.67 -5.09 17.34
C ALA A 59 3.13 -6.14 16.30
N ARG A 60 2.39 -7.24 16.18
CA ARG A 60 2.64 -8.26 15.14
C ARG A 60 2.47 -7.69 13.73
N SER A 61 1.43 -6.92 13.49
CA SER A 61 1.13 -6.34 12.17
C SER A 61 2.18 -5.30 11.77
N VAL A 62 2.64 -4.48 12.72
CA VAL A 62 3.76 -3.54 12.52
C VAL A 62 5.06 -4.27 12.21
N LEU A 63 5.37 -5.36 12.91
CA LEU A 63 6.56 -6.18 12.61
C LEU A 63 6.48 -6.78 11.20
N LEU A 64 5.34 -7.35 10.83
CA LEU A 64 5.12 -7.91 9.50
C LEU A 64 5.18 -6.83 8.41
N ALA A 65 4.66 -5.64 8.68
CA ALA A 65 4.77 -4.49 7.78
C ALA A 65 6.24 -4.14 7.51
N TRP A 66 7.07 -4.01 8.55
CA TRP A 66 8.50 -3.75 8.40
C TRP A 66 9.24 -4.87 7.64
N LEU A 67 8.91 -6.12 7.90
CA LEU A 67 9.49 -7.26 7.18
C LEU A 67 9.10 -7.25 5.70
N SER A 68 7.85 -6.89 5.38
CA SER A 68 7.35 -6.86 3.99
C SER A 68 8.09 -5.84 3.12
N VAL A 69 8.56 -4.73 3.71
CA VAL A 69 9.27 -3.63 3.03
C VAL A 69 10.72 -4.00 2.67
N LEU A 70 11.28 -5.07 3.24
CA LEU A 70 12.66 -5.49 2.93
C LEU A 70 12.84 -5.89 1.46
N ALA A 71 11.87 -6.58 0.86
CA ALA A 71 11.95 -6.99 -0.53
C ALA A 71 11.91 -5.81 -1.53
N PRO A 72 10.94 -4.87 -1.47
CA PRO A 72 10.98 -3.69 -2.35
C PRO A 72 12.21 -2.82 -2.09
N THR A 73 12.68 -2.73 -0.84
CA THR A 73 13.95 -2.05 -0.54
C THR A 73 15.14 -2.73 -1.25
N ALA A 74 15.20 -4.06 -1.24
CA ALA A 74 16.22 -4.81 -1.97
C ALA A 74 16.11 -4.61 -3.49
N ALA A 75 14.89 -4.47 -4.04
CA ALA A 75 14.67 -4.17 -5.45
C ALA A 75 15.28 -2.81 -5.83
N PHE A 76 15.01 -1.76 -5.05
CA PHE A 76 15.59 -0.43 -5.30
C PHE A 76 17.11 -0.40 -5.06
N ALA A 77 17.61 -1.12 -4.06
CA ALA A 77 19.05 -1.28 -3.85
C ALA A 77 19.73 -1.93 -5.07
N ALA A 78 19.12 -2.97 -5.63
CA ALA A 78 19.61 -3.64 -6.84
C ALA A 78 19.55 -2.75 -8.09
N LEU A 79 18.51 -1.91 -8.21
CA LEU A 79 18.41 -0.90 -9.27
C LEU A 79 19.50 0.18 -9.14
N GLY A 80 19.83 0.61 -7.92
CA GLY A 80 20.97 1.49 -7.67
C GLY A 80 22.30 0.84 -8.05
N LEU A 81 22.52 -0.41 -7.66
CA LEU A 81 23.71 -1.16 -8.07
C LEU A 81 23.81 -1.26 -9.61
N LEU A 82 22.71 -1.59 -10.28
CA LEU A 82 22.64 -1.63 -11.74
C LEU A 82 22.95 -0.28 -12.38
N GLY A 83 22.33 0.80 -11.88
CA GLY A 83 22.58 2.17 -12.34
C GLY A 83 24.05 2.59 -12.23
N SER A 84 24.68 2.26 -11.10
CA SER A 84 26.12 2.50 -10.87
C SER A 84 27.00 1.74 -11.86
N VAL A 85 26.68 0.48 -12.16
CA VAL A 85 27.43 -0.34 -13.13
C VAL A 85 27.26 0.17 -14.56
N VAL A 86 26.02 0.48 -14.98
CA VAL A 86 25.69 0.93 -16.34
C VAL A 86 26.33 2.29 -16.64
N LEU A 87 26.20 3.24 -15.72
CA LEU A 87 26.64 4.62 -15.92
C LEU A 87 28.09 4.86 -15.47
N GLY A 88 28.71 3.89 -14.79
CA GLY A 88 30.11 3.92 -14.39
C GLY A 88 30.47 5.01 -13.38
N ARG A 89 29.50 5.58 -12.69
CA ARG A 89 29.68 6.67 -11.72
C ARG A 89 29.02 6.28 -10.40
N SER A 90 29.77 6.40 -9.30
CA SER A 90 29.27 6.09 -7.95
C SER A 90 27.98 6.84 -7.57
N PRO A 91 27.85 8.16 -7.85
CA PRO A 91 26.62 8.91 -7.51
C PRO A 91 25.35 8.39 -8.19
N MET A 92 25.49 7.69 -9.33
CA MET A 92 24.34 7.14 -10.04
C MET A 92 23.68 5.99 -9.30
N GLY A 93 24.40 5.33 -8.38
CA GLY A 93 23.81 4.35 -7.49
C GLY A 93 22.81 4.94 -6.49
N LEU A 94 22.87 6.25 -6.24
CA LEU A 94 21.90 6.98 -5.42
C LEU A 94 20.79 7.61 -6.27
N LEU A 95 21.14 8.23 -7.39
CA LEU A 95 20.20 8.98 -8.22
C LEU A 95 19.20 8.09 -8.97
N VAL A 96 19.67 6.99 -9.57
CA VAL A 96 18.82 6.09 -10.36
C VAL A 96 17.66 5.50 -9.55
N PRO A 97 17.86 4.89 -8.36
CA PRO A 97 16.76 4.30 -7.62
C PRO A 97 15.78 5.36 -7.13
N ALA A 98 16.25 6.55 -6.75
CA ALA A 98 15.38 7.66 -6.37
C ALA A 98 14.49 8.10 -7.54
N LEU A 99 15.05 8.34 -8.72
CA LEU A 99 14.29 8.73 -9.92
C LEU A 99 13.31 7.65 -10.36
N VAL A 100 13.75 6.39 -10.38
CA VAL A 100 12.88 5.25 -10.75
C VAL A 100 11.74 5.10 -9.74
N ALA A 101 12.03 5.21 -8.44
CA ALA A 101 11.01 5.18 -7.40
C ALA A 101 10.01 6.32 -7.57
N SER A 102 10.46 7.55 -7.86
CA SER A 102 9.57 8.69 -8.11
C SER A 102 8.68 8.47 -9.33
N VAL A 103 9.22 7.98 -10.45
CA VAL A 103 8.43 7.68 -11.65
C VAL A 103 7.41 6.58 -11.37
N MET A 104 7.82 5.50 -10.70
CA MET A 104 6.90 4.43 -10.34
C MET A 104 5.84 4.92 -9.34
N ALA A 105 6.19 5.77 -8.37
CA ALA A 105 5.24 6.36 -7.43
C ALA A 105 4.22 7.27 -8.13
N LEU A 106 4.65 8.08 -9.11
CA LEU A 106 3.74 8.86 -9.94
C LEU A 106 2.80 7.95 -10.75
N ALA A 107 3.32 6.82 -11.27
CA ALA A 107 2.48 5.82 -11.91
C ALA A 107 1.45 5.21 -10.93
N GLN A 108 1.80 5.06 -9.64
CA GLN A 108 0.86 4.65 -8.59
C GLN A 108 -0.18 5.72 -8.20
N LEU A 109 -0.14 6.92 -8.77
CA LEU A 109 -1.23 7.90 -8.62
C LEU A 109 -2.25 7.82 -9.76
N LEU A 110 -1.88 7.19 -10.88
CA LEU A 110 -2.74 7.05 -12.06
C LEU A 110 -3.71 5.86 -11.91
N PRO A 111 -4.88 5.88 -12.56
CA PRO A 111 -5.85 4.77 -12.59
C PRO A 111 -5.35 3.61 -13.50
N LEU A 112 -4.19 3.06 -13.18
CA LEU A 112 -3.60 1.93 -13.88
C LEU A 112 -4.35 0.63 -13.56
N PRO A 113 -4.37 -0.35 -14.49
CA PRO A 113 -4.90 -1.66 -14.19
C PRO A 113 -4.19 -2.32 -13.00
N VAL A 114 -4.92 -3.08 -12.18
CA VAL A 114 -4.39 -3.77 -10.99
C VAL A 114 -3.15 -4.59 -11.31
N ALA A 115 -3.16 -5.30 -12.44
CA ALA A 115 -2.04 -6.11 -12.88
C ALA A 115 -0.75 -5.29 -13.09
N VAL A 116 -0.87 -4.08 -13.64
CA VAL A 116 0.28 -3.18 -13.84
C VAL A 116 0.75 -2.62 -12.51
N ARG A 117 -0.19 -2.21 -11.65
CA ARG A 117 0.13 -1.68 -10.32
C ARG A 117 0.93 -2.67 -9.51
N LEU A 118 0.39 -3.88 -9.33
CA LEU A 118 1.00 -4.93 -8.52
C LEU A 118 2.32 -5.47 -9.09
N ALA A 119 2.58 -5.25 -10.38
CA ALA A 119 3.86 -5.59 -11.03
C ALA A 119 5.00 -4.58 -10.74
N LEU A 120 4.71 -3.48 -10.05
CA LEU A 120 5.71 -2.47 -9.67
C LEU A 120 6.16 -2.67 -8.21
N PRO A 121 7.49 -2.63 -7.92
CA PRO A 121 8.01 -2.75 -6.56
C PRO A 121 7.47 -1.70 -5.58
N THR A 122 7.06 -0.53 -6.07
CA THR A 122 6.42 0.50 -5.24
C THR A 122 5.13 0.05 -4.58
N GLN A 123 4.37 -0.89 -5.18
CA GLN A 123 3.20 -1.46 -4.50
C GLN A 123 3.59 -2.23 -3.24
N GLY A 124 4.72 -2.94 -3.27
CA GLY A 124 5.24 -3.63 -2.08
C GLY A 124 5.55 -2.71 -0.91
N LEU A 125 5.79 -1.41 -1.15
CA LEU A 125 6.03 -0.41 -0.09
C LEU A 125 4.75 0.01 0.65
N VAL A 126 3.58 -0.24 0.05
CA VAL A 126 2.28 0.20 0.59
C VAL A 126 1.33 -0.95 0.89
N ALA A 127 1.61 -2.15 0.39
CA ALA A 127 0.73 -3.31 0.53
C ALA A 127 0.59 -3.83 1.98
N TRP A 128 1.45 -3.40 2.91
CA TRP A 128 1.34 -3.73 4.34
C TRP A 128 0.04 -3.23 4.98
N ARG A 129 -0.64 -2.25 4.37
CA ARG A 129 -1.91 -1.70 4.86
C ARG A 129 -2.97 -2.75 5.06
N GLY A 130 -3.03 -3.76 4.19
CA GLY A 130 -3.97 -4.88 4.31
C GLY A 130 -3.76 -5.73 5.58
N LEU A 131 -2.65 -5.59 6.31
CA LEU A 131 -2.47 -6.24 7.61
C LEU A 131 -3.32 -5.62 8.73
N PHE A 132 -3.85 -4.41 8.50
CA PHE A 132 -4.63 -3.64 9.46
C PHE A 132 -6.13 -3.67 9.14
N THR A 133 -6.62 -4.74 8.51
CA THR A 133 -8.05 -5.01 8.25
C THR A 133 -8.43 -6.37 8.84
N ASP A 134 -9.72 -6.59 9.12
CA ASP A 134 -10.27 -7.88 9.53
C ASP A 134 -11.35 -8.37 8.52
N PRO A 135 -11.08 -9.44 7.75
CA PRO A 135 -9.85 -10.22 7.72
C PRO A 135 -8.66 -9.48 7.06
N PRO A 136 -7.40 -9.90 7.33
CA PRO A 136 -6.23 -9.29 6.72
C PRO A 136 -6.14 -9.52 5.21
N GLN A 137 -6.07 -8.44 4.43
CA GLN A 137 -5.90 -8.45 2.96
C GLN A 137 -4.43 -8.74 2.58
N THR A 138 -4.01 -10.00 2.67
CA THR A 138 -2.60 -10.40 2.46
C THR A 138 -2.22 -10.59 0.99
N GLY A 139 -3.19 -10.74 0.08
CA GLY A 139 -2.97 -11.00 -1.35
C GLY A 139 -2.04 -9.98 -2.04
N PRO A 140 -2.36 -8.67 -1.98
CA PRO A 140 -1.52 -7.63 -2.57
C PRO A 140 -0.11 -7.61 -1.98
N MET A 141 0.03 -7.89 -0.67
CA MET A 141 1.31 -7.91 0.03
C MET A 141 2.21 -9.06 -0.46
N LEU A 142 1.67 -10.27 -0.59
CA LEU A 142 2.43 -11.43 -1.07
C LEU A 142 2.86 -11.27 -2.52
N LEU A 143 1.98 -10.73 -3.38
CA LEU A 143 2.32 -10.42 -4.77
C LEU A 143 3.41 -9.35 -4.85
N GLY A 144 3.27 -8.26 -4.09
CA GLY A 144 4.26 -7.19 -4.02
C GLY A 144 5.63 -7.69 -3.54
N LEU A 145 5.66 -8.62 -2.57
CA LEU A 145 6.87 -9.29 -2.10
C LEU A 145 7.53 -10.09 -3.24
N GLY A 146 6.77 -10.98 -3.89
CA GLY A 146 7.26 -11.82 -4.98
C GLY A 146 7.79 -11.00 -6.16
N VAL A 147 7.04 -10.00 -6.59
CA VAL A 147 7.43 -9.08 -7.67
C VAL A 147 8.70 -8.32 -7.29
N SER A 148 8.79 -7.80 -6.07
CA SER A 148 9.98 -7.06 -5.62
C SER A 148 11.23 -7.95 -5.61
N LEU A 149 11.12 -9.21 -5.17
CA LEU A 149 12.22 -10.17 -5.21
C LEU A 149 12.66 -10.49 -6.65
N LEU A 150 11.70 -10.62 -7.58
CA LEU A 150 12.00 -10.82 -9.01
C LEU A 150 12.73 -9.62 -9.60
N TRP A 151 12.31 -8.40 -9.29
CA TRP A 151 13.01 -7.17 -9.67
C TRP A 151 14.44 -7.12 -9.09
N ALA A 152 14.59 -7.42 -7.80
CA ALA A 152 15.89 -7.43 -7.12
C ALA A 152 16.86 -8.45 -7.77
N ALA A 153 16.39 -9.67 -8.02
CA ALA A 153 17.18 -10.72 -8.66
C ALA A 153 17.56 -10.32 -10.08
N THR A 154 16.60 -9.84 -10.88
CA THR A 154 16.81 -9.47 -12.28
C THR A 154 17.80 -8.32 -12.41
N ALA A 155 17.64 -7.26 -11.60
CA ALA A 155 18.54 -6.11 -11.59
C ALA A 155 19.95 -6.51 -11.14
N THR A 156 20.07 -7.32 -10.08
CA THR A 156 21.38 -7.79 -9.56
C THR A 156 22.10 -8.69 -10.57
N VAL A 157 21.42 -9.66 -11.19
CA VAL A 157 22.00 -10.55 -12.20
C VAL A 157 22.44 -9.76 -13.43
N THR A 158 21.64 -8.79 -13.86
CA THR A 158 21.97 -7.90 -14.99
C THR A 158 23.18 -7.05 -14.66
N ALA A 159 23.23 -6.45 -13.46
CA ALA A 159 24.37 -5.67 -12.99
C ALA A 159 25.64 -6.53 -12.94
N TYR A 160 25.55 -7.75 -12.42
CA TYR A 160 26.66 -8.69 -12.35
C TYR A 160 27.21 -9.05 -13.74
N ARG A 161 26.33 -9.41 -14.68
CA ARG A 161 26.71 -9.77 -16.06
C ARG A 161 27.38 -8.59 -16.78
N LEU A 162 26.84 -7.39 -16.63
CA LEU A 162 27.41 -6.18 -17.22
C LEU A 162 28.76 -5.81 -16.58
N PHE A 163 28.89 -5.97 -15.27
CA PHE A 163 30.14 -5.70 -14.56
C PHE A 163 31.27 -6.65 -14.98
N LEU A 164 30.97 -7.93 -15.18
CA LEU A 164 31.97 -8.91 -15.62
C LEU A 164 32.40 -8.73 -17.08
N ARG A 165 31.55 -8.16 -17.92
CA ARG A 165 31.84 -7.89 -19.34
C ARG A 165 32.46 -6.50 -19.56
N ARG A 166 32.65 -5.72 -18.50
CA ARG A 166 33.17 -4.36 -18.62
C ARG A 166 34.69 -4.39 -18.74
N ASP A 167 35.19 -3.97 -19.88
CA ASP A 167 36.61 -3.67 -20.07
C ASP A 167 36.94 -2.33 -19.38
N PHE A 168 37.99 -2.33 -18.56
CA PHE A 168 38.42 -1.14 -17.79
C PHE A 168 39.52 -0.34 -18.51
N THR A 169 39.88 -0.74 -19.73
CA THR A 169 41.09 -0.29 -20.44
C THR A 169 40.84 0.78 -21.49
N ASP A 170 39.60 0.97 -21.97
CA ASP A 170 39.29 1.99 -22.99
C ASP A 170 38.49 3.15 -22.40
N LEU A 171 39.15 4.30 -22.24
CA LEU A 171 38.58 5.54 -21.69
C LEU A 171 37.92 6.40 -22.78
N SER A 172 38.11 6.08 -24.06
CA SER A 172 37.75 6.95 -25.19
C SER A 172 36.28 6.79 -25.64
N HIS A 173 35.65 5.66 -25.32
CA HIS A 173 34.23 5.42 -25.59
C HIS A 173 33.60 4.43 -24.59
N ASP A 174 33.02 4.93 -23.49
CA ASP A 174 32.54 4.08 -22.36
C ASP A 174 31.28 3.24 -22.72
N GLY A 175 30.73 3.29 -23.94
CA GLY A 175 29.66 2.40 -24.41
C GLY A 175 28.37 2.39 -23.55
N SER A 176 28.13 3.46 -22.78
CA SER A 176 27.09 3.53 -21.76
C SER A 176 25.68 3.39 -22.33
N GLY A 177 25.41 3.94 -23.52
CA GLY A 177 24.11 3.83 -24.19
C GLY A 177 23.74 2.38 -24.53
N ARG A 178 24.67 1.61 -25.11
CA ARG A 178 24.46 0.18 -25.41
C ARG A 178 24.23 -0.63 -24.14
N ARG A 179 24.94 -0.31 -23.07
CA ARG A 179 24.77 -0.94 -21.74
C ARG A 179 23.43 -0.60 -21.11
N ALA A 180 22.96 0.64 -21.25
CA ALA A 180 21.65 1.06 -20.77
C ALA A 180 20.52 0.31 -21.48
N LEU A 181 20.60 0.17 -22.81
CA LEU A 181 19.63 -0.63 -23.57
C LEU A 181 19.65 -2.12 -23.16
N ALA A 182 20.85 -2.70 -23.01
CA ALA A 182 20.99 -4.07 -22.54
C ALA A 182 20.49 -4.28 -21.10
N ALA A 183 20.54 -3.25 -20.26
CA ALA A 183 20.01 -3.27 -18.89
C ALA A 183 18.49 -3.07 -18.84
N ALA A 184 17.92 -2.27 -19.75
CA ALA A 184 16.49 -2.00 -19.81
C ALA A 184 15.70 -3.23 -20.25
N ALA A 185 16.18 -3.99 -21.25
CA ALA A 185 15.49 -5.16 -21.79
C ALA A 185 15.03 -6.19 -20.73
N PRO A 186 15.88 -6.68 -19.80
CA PRO A 186 15.43 -7.62 -18.77
C PRO A 186 14.46 -6.99 -17.76
N LEU A 187 14.56 -5.69 -17.49
CA LEU A 187 13.62 -4.98 -16.59
C LEU A 187 12.25 -4.80 -17.23
N CYS A 188 12.19 -4.46 -18.52
CA CYS A 188 10.94 -4.43 -19.28
C CYS A 188 10.34 -5.83 -19.39
N GLY A 189 11.19 -6.85 -19.60
CA GLY A 189 10.78 -8.25 -19.64
C GLY A 189 10.15 -8.71 -18.34
N ILE A 190 10.76 -8.42 -17.18
CA ILE A 190 10.18 -8.82 -15.90
C ILE A 190 8.90 -8.05 -15.58
N LEU A 191 8.80 -6.77 -15.95
CA LEU A 191 7.56 -6.01 -15.82
C LEU A 191 6.43 -6.67 -16.63
N ALA A 192 6.66 -6.98 -17.90
CA ALA A 192 5.66 -7.60 -18.77
C ALA A 192 5.23 -8.97 -18.24
N VAL A 193 6.18 -9.80 -17.81
CA VAL A 193 5.90 -11.12 -17.22
C VAL A 193 5.11 -10.99 -15.91
N SER A 194 5.49 -10.07 -15.02
CA SER A 194 4.77 -9.82 -13.78
C SER A 194 3.35 -9.33 -14.04
N CYS A 195 3.14 -8.40 -14.97
CA CYS A 195 1.80 -7.96 -15.37
C CYS A 195 0.94 -9.13 -15.87
N LEU A 196 1.50 -9.98 -16.74
CA LEU A 196 0.79 -11.13 -17.29
C LEU A 196 0.46 -12.16 -16.20
N LEU A 197 1.42 -12.49 -15.33
CA LEU A 197 1.21 -13.44 -14.24
C LEU A 197 0.15 -12.94 -13.27
N VAL A 198 0.21 -11.68 -12.85
CA VAL A 198 -0.82 -11.11 -11.97
C VAL A 198 -2.17 -11.12 -12.67
N GLY A 199 -2.26 -10.68 -13.93
CA GLY A 199 -3.52 -10.63 -14.66
C GLY A 199 -4.17 -12.00 -14.91
N VAL A 200 -3.39 -13.08 -14.94
CA VAL A 200 -3.91 -14.45 -15.05
C VAL A 200 -4.23 -15.05 -13.69
N ALA A 201 -3.46 -14.71 -12.65
CA ALA A 201 -3.58 -15.31 -11.33
C ALA A 201 -4.65 -14.65 -10.44
N THR A 202 -5.12 -13.45 -10.79
CA THR A 202 -6.10 -12.71 -9.97
C THR A 202 -7.41 -12.49 -10.72
N PRO A 203 -8.55 -12.45 -10.01
CA PRO A 203 -9.85 -12.18 -10.63
C PRO A 203 -10.07 -10.69 -10.93
N ALA A 204 -9.16 -9.83 -10.49
CA ALA A 204 -9.29 -8.38 -10.58
C ALA A 204 -9.24 -7.87 -12.03
N LYS A 205 -10.18 -7.01 -12.39
CA LYS A 205 -10.26 -6.33 -13.69
C LYS A 205 -10.10 -4.82 -13.50
N GLY A 206 -9.68 -4.12 -14.56
CA GLY A 206 -9.56 -2.67 -14.54
C GLY A 206 -8.68 -2.21 -13.38
N THR A 207 -9.13 -1.17 -12.68
CA THR A 207 -8.47 -0.60 -11.50
C THR A 207 -8.67 -1.40 -10.21
N GLY A 208 -9.59 -2.39 -10.21
CA GLY A 208 -9.94 -3.20 -9.04
C GLY A 208 -10.87 -2.50 -8.06
N ILE A 209 -11.30 -1.27 -8.37
CA ILE A 209 -12.23 -0.45 -7.58
C ILE A 209 -13.55 -0.46 -8.33
N ASP A 210 -14.52 -1.21 -7.80
CA ASP A 210 -15.88 -1.27 -8.34
C ASP A 210 -16.89 -0.90 -7.24
N ARG A 211 -18.10 -0.50 -7.65
CA ARG A 211 -19.17 -0.09 -6.74
C ARG A 211 -19.47 -1.13 -5.65
N PRO A 212 -19.74 -2.42 -5.96
CA PRO A 212 -20.02 -3.42 -4.92
C PRO A 212 -18.93 -3.55 -3.86
N LYS A 213 -17.64 -3.50 -4.26
CA LYS A 213 -16.53 -3.53 -3.30
C LYS A 213 -16.47 -2.29 -2.43
N LEU A 214 -16.69 -1.12 -3.01
CA LEU A 214 -16.69 0.13 -2.27
C LEU A 214 -17.85 0.17 -1.26
N GLU A 215 -19.05 -0.22 -1.68
CA GLU A 215 -20.24 -0.34 -0.82
C GLU A 215 -19.98 -1.27 0.36
N ALA A 216 -19.43 -2.47 0.10
CA ALA A 216 -19.08 -3.43 1.14
C ALA A 216 -18.03 -2.87 2.11
N SER A 217 -16.96 -2.24 1.60
CA SER A 217 -15.91 -1.67 2.45
C SER A 217 -16.42 -0.54 3.34
N VAL A 218 -17.25 0.37 2.79
CA VAL A 218 -17.82 1.50 3.52
C VAL A 218 -18.81 1.01 4.58
N ALA A 219 -19.69 0.06 4.24
CA ALA A 219 -20.66 -0.49 5.17
C ALA A 219 -19.96 -1.20 6.35
N THR A 220 -18.94 -2.02 6.08
CA THR A 220 -18.13 -2.68 7.11
C THR A 220 -17.43 -1.66 8.00
N SER A 221 -16.76 -0.68 7.40
CA SER A 221 -16.03 0.35 8.15
C SER A 221 -16.97 1.17 9.04
N PHE A 222 -18.12 1.56 8.52
CA PHE A 222 -19.15 2.24 9.30
C PHE A 222 -19.63 1.40 10.48
N ALA A 223 -19.93 0.11 10.26
CA ALA A 223 -20.44 -0.77 11.31
C ALA A 223 -19.43 -0.91 12.48
N HIS A 224 -18.15 -1.12 12.17
CA HIS A 224 -17.10 -1.20 13.19
C HIS A 224 -16.94 0.13 13.96
N LEU A 225 -16.86 1.25 13.24
CA LEU A 225 -16.67 2.58 13.85
C LEU A 225 -17.90 3.04 14.65
N TYR A 226 -19.11 2.63 14.25
CA TYR A 226 -20.33 2.93 15.00
C TYR A 226 -20.30 2.27 16.38
N ARG A 227 -19.85 1.02 16.46
CA ARG A 227 -19.69 0.31 17.74
C ARG A 227 -18.65 0.99 18.61
N LEU A 228 -17.50 1.37 18.04
CA LEU A 228 -16.48 2.12 18.76
C LEU A 228 -17.04 3.42 19.33
N GLN A 229 -17.76 4.21 18.53
CA GLN A 229 -18.40 5.44 18.99
C GLN A 229 -19.42 5.19 20.11
N THR A 230 -20.21 4.12 19.99
CA THR A 230 -21.23 3.74 20.98
C THR A 230 -20.59 3.47 22.34
N VAL A 231 -19.46 2.75 22.36
CA VAL A 231 -18.68 2.50 23.58
C VAL A 231 -18.11 3.79 24.15
N GLU A 232 -17.46 4.63 23.33
CA GLU A 232 -16.82 5.87 23.79
C GLU A 232 -17.85 6.89 24.33
N LEU A 233 -19.08 6.87 23.80
CA LEU A 233 -20.20 7.71 24.26
C LEU A 233 -21.06 7.06 25.36
N HIS A 234 -20.69 5.88 25.87
CA HIS A 234 -21.45 5.11 26.87
C HIS A 234 -22.93 4.89 26.49
N ARG A 235 -23.19 4.67 25.20
CA ARG A 235 -24.51 4.29 24.70
C ARG A 235 -24.73 2.80 24.87
N THR A 236 -25.98 2.35 24.73
CA THR A 236 -26.32 0.93 24.73
C THR A 236 -25.58 0.22 23.61
N ASP A 237 -24.90 -0.89 23.93
CA ASP A 237 -24.14 -1.67 22.96
C ASP A 237 -25.04 -2.24 21.85
N VAL A 238 -24.52 -2.24 20.63
CA VAL A 238 -25.19 -2.75 19.42
C VAL A 238 -24.18 -3.59 18.65
N THR A 239 -24.59 -4.75 18.15
CA THR A 239 -23.73 -5.61 17.31
C THR A 239 -23.78 -5.18 15.85
N GLU A 240 -22.75 -5.48 15.06
CA GLU A 240 -22.75 -5.21 13.60
C GLU A 240 -23.92 -5.89 12.90
N SER A 241 -24.28 -7.11 13.32
CA SER A 241 -25.44 -7.84 12.80
C SER A 241 -26.78 -7.18 13.11
N GLN A 242 -26.88 -6.46 14.24
CA GLN A 242 -28.06 -5.67 14.58
C GLN A 242 -28.10 -4.35 13.81
N LEU A 243 -26.94 -3.73 13.58
CA LEU A 243 -26.83 -2.54 12.74
C LEU A 243 -27.24 -2.87 11.30
N ALA A 244 -26.87 -4.05 10.80
CA ALA A 244 -27.12 -4.48 9.43
C ALA A 244 -26.78 -3.35 8.43
N ALA A 245 -25.62 -2.73 8.64
CA ALA A 245 -25.22 -1.55 7.88
C ALA A 245 -25.07 -1.91 6.40
N THR A 246 -25.60 -1.05 5.53
CA THR A 246 -25.49 -1.17 4.08
C THR A 246 -25.07 0.18 3.51
N ALA A 247 -24.44 0.17 2.33
CA ALA A 247 -24.10 1.38 1.61
C ALA A 247 -24.61 1.27 0.18
N ALA A 248 -25.12 2.38 -0.35
CA ALA A 248 -25.44 2.54 -1.76
C ALA A 248 -24.56 3.67 -2.30
N CYS A 249 -23.68 3.36 -3.25
CA CYS A 249 -22.70 4.31 -3.77
C CYS A 249 -22.95 4.63 -5.25
N ASP A 250 -22.72 5.88 -5.63
CA ASP A 250 -22.69 6.33 -7.02
C ASP A 250 -21.45 7.19 -7.27
N LYS A 251 -20.92 7.15 -8.49
CA LYS A 251 -19.81 7.97 -8.94
C LYS A 251 -20.34 9.00 -9.93
N GLY A 252 -20.44 10.26 -9.52
CA GLY A 252 -20.89 11.34 -10.39
C GLY A 252 -22.30 11.14 -11.01
N GLY A 253 -23.15 10.30 -10.39
CA GLY A 253 -24.46 9.90 -10.88
C GLY A 253 -24.47 9.22 -12.25
N ASN A 254 -25.63 9.25 -12.95
CA ASN A 254 -25.86 8.54 -14.22
C ASN A 254 -24.96 8.95 -15.42
N ARG A 255 -24.00 9.85 -15.23
CA ARG A 255 -23.13 10.37 -16.30
C ARG A 255 -21.75 9.71 -16.31
N VAL A 256 -21.38 9.01 -15.24
CA VAL A 256 -20.08 8.36 -15.10
C VAL A 256 -20.33 6.90 -14.72
N GLU A 257 -19.48 6.00 -15.18
CA GLU A 257 -19.53 4.60 -14.77
C GLU A 257 -19.02 4.48 -13.33
N ASP A 258 -19.70 3.68 -12.50
CA ASP A 258 -19.32 3.45 -11.10
C ASP A 258 -18.10 2.51 -11.00
N ASP A 259 -16.98 2.93 -11.59
CA ASP A 259 -15.69 2.22 -11.61
C ASP A 259 -14.53 3.20 -11.41
N GLY A 260 -13.52 2.73 -10.68
CA GLY A 260 -12.23 3.38 -10.56
C GLY A 260 -12.12 4.50 -9.53
N PRO A 261 -10.90 5.01 -9.32
CA PRO A 261 -10.60 6.03 -8.32
C PRO A 261 -11.18 7.40 -8.70
N GLY A 262 -11.27 8.30 -7.72
CA GLY A 262 -11.78 9.66 -7.87
C GLY A 262 -12.37 10.23 -6.59
N ALA A 263 -12.58 11.54 -6.57
CA ALA A 263 -13.21 12.31 -5.49
C ALA A 263 -14.70 12.59 -5.72
N ASP A 264 -15.31 11.86 -6.66
CA ASP A 264 -16.66 12.02 -7.17
C ASP A 264 -17.59 10.88 -6.71
N TRP A 265 -17.15 10.08 -5.75
CA TRP A 265 -17.95 9.03 -5.13
C TRP A 265 -18.84 9.62 -4.02
N ARG A 266 -20.11 9.23 -4.02
CA ARG A 266 -21.07 9.54 -2.97
C ARG A 266 -21.71 8.26 -2.49
N CYS A 267 -21.68 8.01 -1.19
CA CYS A 267 -22.27 6.81 -0.60
C CYS A 267 -23.33 7.20 0.44
N VAL A 268 -24.50 6.59 0.35
CA VAL A 268 -25.54 6.67 1.38
C VAL A 268 -25.44 5.42 2.24
N VAL A 269 -25.04 5.58 3.49
CA VAL A 269 -24.97 4.50 4.47
C VAL A 269 -26.29 4.43 5.22
N SER A 270 -26.86 3.24 5.32
CA SER A 270 -28.11 2.96 6.04
C SER A 270 -27.88 1.91 7.12
N TRP A 271 -28.45 2.10 8.31
CA TRP A 271 -28.33 1.17 9.44
C TRP A 271 -29.60 1.13 10.29
N HIS A 272 -29.72 0.07 11.07
CA HIS A 272 -30.84 -0.20 11.97
C HIS A 272 -30.39 -0.11 13.43
N LEU A 273 -31.29 0.33 14.32
CA LEU A 273 -31.04 0.33 15.76
C LEU A 273 -32.10 -0.49 16.48
N PRO A 274 -31.73 -1.36 17.43
CA PRO A 274 -32.69 -2.09 18.24
C PRO A 274 -33.68 -1.13 18.93
N GLY A 275 -34.98 -1.37 18.76
CA GLY A 275 -36.04 -0.55 19.33
C GLY A 275 -36.43 0.70 18.55
N ALA A 276 -35.72 1.04 17.47
CA ALA A 276 -36.11 2.11 16.55
C ALA A 276 -36.84 1.55 15.32
N SER A 277 -37.94 2.19 14.92
CA SER A 277 -38.66 1.84 13.68
C SER A 277 -38.11 2.55 12.44
N ALA A 278 -37.40 3.66 12.62
CA ALA A 278 -36.77 4.42 11.55
C ALA A 278 -35.39 3.84 11.20
N VAL A 279 -35.07 3.83 9.90
CA VAL A 279 -33.73 3.51 9.40
C VAL A 279 -32.86 4.75 9.54
N GLY A 280 -31.70 4.61 10.19
CA GLY A 280 -30.69 5.66 10.23
C GLY A 280 -30.01 5.76 8.87
N THR A 281 -29.80 6.98 8.39
CA THR A 281 -29.14 7.23 7.10
C THR A 281 -28.15 8.37 7.21
N ALA A 282 -26.98 8.21 6.63
CA ALA A 282 -25.93 9.23 6.54
C ALA A 282 -25.34 9.24 5.14
N ILE A 283 -24.91 10.41 4.67
CA ILE A 283 -24.28 10.55 3.37
C ILE A 283 -22.81 10.85 3.56
N TYR A 284 -21.98 10.17 2.79
CA TYR A 284 -20.53 10.34 2.77
C TYR A 284 -20.06 10.71 1.36
N GLN A 285 -19.18 11.70 1.27
CA GLN A 285 -18.42 12.01 0.05
C GLN A 285 -17.05 11.34 0.14
N LEU A 286 -16.68 10.60 -0.90
CA LEU A 286 -15.48 9.77 -0.89
C LEU A 286 -14.43 10.27 -1.88
N ASP A 287 -13.20 10.38 -1.39
CA ASP A 287 -12.00 10.45 -2.22
C ASP A 287 -11.28 9.11 -2.21
N VAL A 288 -11.42 8.36 -3.32
CA VAL A 288 -10.84 7.04 -3.51
C VAL A 288 -9.56 7.16 -4.32
N THR A 289 -8.43 6.83 -3.71
CA THR A 289 -7.14 6.79 -4.40
C THR A 289 -6.99 5.48 -5.18
N ALA A 290 -6.18 5.53 -6.23
CA ALA A 290 -6.02 4.43 -7.16
C ALA A 290 -5.39 3.16 -6.55
N ASP A 291 -4.80 3.24 -5.36
CA ASP A 291 -4.34 2.10 -4.55
C ASP A 291 -5.40 1.53 -3.59
N GLY A 292 -6.67 1.94 -3.75
CA GLY A 292 -7.81 1.39 -3.03
C GLY A 292 -8.07 2.03 -1.67
N ARG A 293 -7.22 2.95 -1.21
CA ARG A 293 -7.51 3.73 0.01
C ARG A 293 -8.60 4.75 -0.30
N TYR A 294 -9.49 4.99 0.66
CA TYR A 294 -10.41 6.11 0.56
C TYR A 294 -10.52 6.88 1.86
N VAL A 295 -10.95 8.12 1.73
CA VAL A 295 -11.41 8.96 2.83
C VAL A 295 -12.88 9.27 2.56
N ALA A 296 -13.76 8.93 3.49
CA ALA A 296 -15.19 9.23 3.41
C ALA A 296 -15.54 10.32 4.41
N ASP A 297 -15.86 11.52 3.93
CA ASP A 297 -16.25 12.66 4.75
C ASP A 297 -17.78 12.71 4.89
N GLY A 298 -18.26 12.78 6.12
CA GLY A 298 -19.68 12.78 6.43
C GLY A 298 -20.38 14.08 6.02
N ASP A 299 -21.02 14.06 4.85
CA ASP A 299 -21.84 15.14 4.29
C ASP A 299 -23.27 15.12 4.90
N GLY A 300 -23.35 15.43 6.20
CA GLY A 300 -24.60 15.43 6.96
C GLY A 300 -24.58 16.43 8.12
N PRO A 301 -25.74 16.95 8.54
CA PRO A 301 -25.81 17.88 9.65
C PRO A 301 -25.38 17.18 10.96
N LYS A 302 -24.97 17.93 11.97
CA LYS A 302 -24.38 17.38 13.23
C LYS A 302 -25.31 16.39 13.94
N GLU A 303 -26.61 16.49 13.69
CA GLU A 303 -27.64 15.62 14.23
C GLU A 303 -27.56 14.19 13.65
N VAL A 304 -26.93 14.01 12.49
CA VAL A 304 -26.77 12.73 11.80
C VAL A 304 -25.37 12.15 12.03
N ASN A 305 -24.31 12.92 11.75
CA ASN A 305 -22.92 12.43 11.82
C ASN A 305 -22.23 12.74 13.16
N GLY A 306 -22.86 13.53 14.03
CA GLY A 306 -22.26 14.03 15.27
C GLY A 306 -21.36 15.25 15.07
N SER A 307 -20.83 15.79 16.16
CA SER A 307 -19.77 16.80 16.12
C SER A 307 -18.42 16.19 15.73
N PHE A 308 -17.52 16.99 15.15
CA PHE A 308 -16.14 16.57 14.82
C PHE A 308 -15.40 15.97 16.02
N THR A 309 -15.60 16.52 17.21
CA THR A 309 -15.09 15.99 18.47
C THR A 309 -16.21 15.37 19.30
N VAL A 310 -15.92 14.25 19.94
CA VAL A 310 -16.79 13.61 20.95
C VAL A 310 -16.07 13.58 22.30
N ARG A 311 -16.85 13.70 23.37
CA ARG A 311 -16.34 13.56 24.73
C ARG A 311 -16.21 12.09 25.07
N THR A 312 -15.00 11.62 25.30
CA THR A 312 -14.70 10.24 25.69
C THR A 312 -14.26 10.19 27.17
N PRO A 313 -14.21 9.02 27.82
CA PRO A 313 -13.60 8.87 29.14
C PRO A 313 -12.17 9.42 29.25
N ARG A 314 -11.42 9.42 28.14
CA ARG A 314 -10.01 9.83 28.09
C ARG A 314 -9.82 11.31 27.73
N GLY A 315 -10.92 12.04 27.50
CA GLY A 315 -10.90 13.44 27.05
C GLY A 315 -11.62 13.63 25.72
N ASP A 316 -11.47 14.80 25.11
CA ASP A 316 -12.05 15.05 23.80
C ASP A 316 -11.25 14.31 22.73
N ALA A 317 -11.94 13.53 21.90
CA ALA A 317 -11.34 12.77 20.81
C ALA A 317 -12.08 13.05 19.49
N PRO A 318 -11.44 12.86 18.33
CA PRO A 318 -12.12 12.89 17.05
C PRO A 318 -13.26 11.88 17.01
N ASN A 319 -14.37 12.28 16.42
CA ASN A 319 -15.52 11.42 16.19
C ASN A 319 -15.20 10.42 15.07
N PRO A 320 -15.20 9.11 15.36
CA PRO A 320 -14.84 8.09 14.36
C PRO A 320 -15.80 8.03 13.16
N LEU A 321 -17.04 8.52 13.30
CA LEU A 321 -18.02 8.54 12.20
C LEU A 321 -18.02 9.85 11.40
N TRP A 322 -17.26 10.86 11.83
CA TRP A 322 -17.16 12.13 11.10
C TRP A 322 -16.42 11.96 9.78
N GLN A 323 -15.28 11.26 9.84
CA GLN A 323 -14.46 10.92 8.68
C GLN A 323 -14.00 9.48 8.82
N ILE A 324 -14.26 8.67 7.80
CA ILE A 324 -13.91 7.26 7.76
C ILE A 324 -12.74 7.09 6.79
N ASP A 325 -11.60 6.64 7.29
CA ASP A 325 -10.50 6.20 6.45
C ASP A 325 -10.61 4.69 6.22
N GLY A 326 -10.62 4.27 4.96
CA GLY A 326 -10.87 2.87 4.61
C GLY A 326 -9.97 2.33 3.51
N LEU A 327 -10.04 1.00 3.31
CA LEU A 327 -9.32 0.29 2.26
C LEU A 327 -10.23 -0.68 1.50
N VAL A 328 -10.25 -0.56 0.18
CA VAL A 328 -10.89 -1.51 -0.75
C VAL A 328 -9.89 -2.60 -1.13
N ASP A 329 -10.30 -3.87 -1.03
CA ASP A 329 -9.49 -4.97 -1.54
C ASP A 329 -9.58 -5.04 -3.07
N LEU A 330 -8.47 -4.65 -3.72
CA LEU A 330 -8.33 -4.63 -5.17
C LEU A 330 -8.39 -6.04 -5.79
N LEU A 331 -8.08 -7.09 -5.03
CA LEU A 331 -7.99 -8.48 -5.49
C LEU A 331 -9.21 -9.32 -5.16
N ASP A 332 -10.04 -8.89 -4.20
CA ASP A 332 -11.24 -9.63 -3.87
C ASP A 332 -12.15 -9.81 -5.10
N PRO A 333 -12.81 -10.96 -5.25
CA PRO A 333 -13.82 -11.12 -6.27
C PRO A 333 -14.98 -10.16 -5.96
N THR A 334 -15.48 -9.45 -6.97
CA THR A 334 -16.69 -8.64 -6.84
C THR A 334 -17.81 -9.53 -6.26
N PRO A 335 -18.41 -9.17 -5.11
CA PRO A 335 -19.52 -9.91 -4.53
C PRO A 335 -20.62 -10.09 -5.58
N LYS A 336 -21.12 -11.32 -5.74
CA LYS A 336 -22.33 -11.54 -6.54
C LYS A 336 -23.51 -11.07 -5.71
N GLY A 337 -24.16 -10.00 -6.16
CA GLY A 337 -25.46 -9.56 -5.62
C GLY A 337 -26.55 -10.61 -5.80
#